data_AF-A0A924SD24-F1
#
_entry.id   AF-A0A924SD24-F1
#
_cell.length_a   1.000
_cell.length_b   1.000
_cell.length_c   1.000
_cell.angle_alpha   90.00
_cell.angle_beta   90.00
_cell.angle_gamma   90.00
#
_symmetry.space_group_name_H-M   'P 1'
#
loop_
_entity.id
_entity.type
_entity.pdbx_description
1 polymer ?
#
loop_
_entity_poly.entity_id
_entity_poly.type
_entity_poly.pdbx_seq_one_letter_code
_entity_poly.pdbx_strand_id
1 'polypeptide(L)'
;WWWWALLALAALLIGLLAWWIVRRRRGLLATPGDPYAEANAAFERIERLRLIDSGEQGRHTALMTDVLRRYLSARLAPVSLALTSGELQAAVRGVPTVPHDALRLLFESVDPVKFANAPLAGDRARAIGDDAKAIVRDEHQRAEALAAAERAAEKERAA
;
A
#
# COMPACT_ATOMS: atom_id res chain seq x y z
N TRP A 1 21.66 -47.05 12.68
CA TRP A 1 21.68 -46.55 11.29
C TRP A 1 20.36 -45.90 10.87
N TRP A 2 19.18 -46.50 11.09
CA TRP A 2 17.87 -45.90 10.74
C TRP A 2 17.56 -44.55 11.42
N TRP A 3 18.01 -44.33 12.65
CA TRP A 3 17.84 -43.06 13.36
C TRP A 3 18.46 -41.86 12.64
N TRP A 4 19.60 -42.05 11.96
CA TRP A 4 20.24 -41.01 11.16
C TRP A 4 19.45 -40.68 9.90
N ALA A 5 18.83 -41.70 9.27
CA ALA A 5 17.95 -41.50 8.12
C ALA A 5 16.67 -40.74 8.51
N LEU A 6 16.10 -41.04 9.68
CA LEU A 6 14.94 -40.34 10.24
C LEU A 6 15.25 -38.87 10.56
N LEU A 7 16.43 -38.60 11.12
CA LEU A 7 16.86 -37.24 11.47
C LEU A 7 17.14 -36.41 10.21
N ALA A 8 17.76 -37.01 9.19
CA ALA A 8 17.95 -36.38 7.88
C ALA A 8 16.61 -36.05 7.20
N LEU A 9 15.63 -36.95 7.25
CA LEU A 9 14.29 -36.73 6.70
C LEU A 9 13.54 -35.62 7.45
N ALA A 10 13.64 -35.58 8.79
CA ALA A 10 13.04 -34.53 9.59
C ALA A 10 13.65 -33.15 9.29
N ALA A 11 14.97 -33.06 9.17
CA ALA A 11 15.65 -31.83 8.79
C ALA A 11 15.23 -31.34 7.38
N LEU A 12 15.04 -32.28 6.44
CA LEU A 12 14.59 -31.98 5.08
C LEU A 12 13.14 -31.45 5.07
N LEU A 13 12.25 -32.06 5.85
CA LEU A 13 10.86 -31.60 6.02
C LEU A 13 10.78 -30.22 6.70
N ILE A 14 11.59 -29.98 7.73
CA ILE A 14 11.66 -28.67 8.41
C ILE A 14 12.21 -27.61 7.44
N GLY A 15 13.24 -27.93 6.66
CA GLY A 15 13.78 -27.04 5.64
C GLY A 15 12.75 -26.72 4.55
N LEU A 16 11.99 -27.71 4.10
CA LEU A 16 10.92 -27.53 3.11
C LEU A 16 9.76 -26.70 3.67
N LEU A 17 9.37 -26.93 4.93
CA LEU A 17 8.32 -26.17 5.62
C LEU A 17 8.76 -24.73 5.87
N ALA A 18 9.99 -24.51 6.34
CA ALA A 18 10.57 -23.19 6.49
C ALA A 18 10.67 -22.47 5.15
N TRP A 19 11.11 -23.15 4.08
CA TRP A 19 11.14 -22.59 2.73
C TRP A 19 9.74 -22.27 2.21
N TRP A 20 8.74 -23.10 2.47
CA TRP A 20 7.35 -22.85 2.08
C TRP A 20 6.73 -21.68 2.85
N ILE A 21 6.97 -21.58 4.16
CA ILE A 21 6.56 -20.42 4.98
C ILE A 21 7.26 -19.15 4.51
N VAL A 22 8.58 -19.19 4.27
CA VAL A 22 9.35 -18.06 3.73
C VAL A 22 8.86 -17.70 2.33
N ARG A 23 8.52 -18.66 1.46
CA ARG A 23 7.96 -18.41 0.13
C ARG A 23 6.58 -17.77 0.20
N ARG A 24 5.72 -18.23 1.11
CA ARG A 24 4.40 -17.62 1.38
C ARG A 24 4.55 -16.22 1.97
N ARG A 25 5.59 -15.99 2.79
CA ARG A 25 5.99 -14.66 3.28
C ARG A 25 6.81 -13.86 2.28
N ARG A 26 7.29 -14.43 1.17
CA ARG A 26 8.01 -13.71 0.09
C ARG A 26 7.08 -13.15 -0.98
N GLY A 27 5.79 -13.50 -0.95
CA GLY A 27 4.74 -12.61 -1.45
C GLY A 27 4.55 -11.35 -0.57
N LEU A 28 5.07 -11.36 0.66
CA LEU A 28 5.10 -10.25 1.64
C LEU A 28 6.49 -9.62 1.79
N LEU A 29 7.48 -10.10 1.03
CA LEU A 29 8.86 -9.62 1.04
C LEU A 29 9.31 -9.50 -0.41
N ALA A 30 8.69 -8.55 -1.14
CA ALA A 30 9.43 -7.88 -2.19
C ALA A 30 10.71 -7.34 -1.54
N THR A 31 11.87 -7.57 -2.16
CA THR A 31 13.07 -6.77 -1.88
C THR A 31 12.63 -5.32 -1.73
N PRO A 32 13.04 -4.58 -0.67
CA PRO A 32 12.45 -3.27 -0.38
C PRO A 32 12.88 -2.28 -1.46
N GLY A 33 12.16 -2.26 -2.58
CA GLY A 33 11.95 -1.05 -3.34
C GLY A 33 11.27 -0.07 -2.40
N ASP A 34 11.64 1.20 -2.50
CA ASP A 34 10.96 2.24 -1.76
C ASP A 34 9.47 2.25 -2.19
N PRO A 35 8.52 1.89 -1.30
CA PRO A 35 7.10 1.83 -1.67
C PRO A 35 6.59 3.17 -2.23
N TYR A 36 7.19 4.28 -1.78
CA TYR A 36 6.86 5.61 -2.26
C TYR A 36 7.31 5.80 -3.72
N ALA A 37 8.57 5.48 -4.05
CA ALA A 37 9.07 5.48 -5.42
C ALA A 37 8.25 4.57 -6.34
N GLU A 38 7.87 3.37 -5.88
CA GLU A 38 7.04 2.44 -6.65
C GLU A 38 5.64 3.00 -6.93
N ALA A 39 5.01 3.62 -5.93
CA ALA A 39 3.72 4.27 -6.07
C ALA A 39 3.78 5.44 -7.06
N ASN A 40 4.78 6.31 -6.95
CA ASN A 40 5.00 7.42 -7.90
C ASN A 40 5.19 6.91 -9.33
N ALA A 41 6.05 5.90 -9.52
CA ALA A 41 6.23 5.29 -10.84
C ALA A 41 4.94 4.68 -11.39
N ALA A 42 4.08 4.13 -10.53
CA ALA A 42 2.77 3.61 -10.93
C ALA A 42 1.77 4.72 -11.30
N PHE A 43 1.71 5.81 -10.54
CA PHE A 43 0.91 6.98 -10.88
C PHE A 43 1.32 7.57 -12.24
N GLU A 44 2.62 7.77 -12.47
CA GLU A 44 3.15 8.26 -13.75
C GLU A 44 2.86 7.31 -14.93
N ARG A 45 2.82 5.99 -14.68
CA ARG A 45 2.37 5.03 -15.71
C ARG A 45 0.90 5.24 -16.06
N ILE A 46 0.03 5.47 -15.08
CA ILE A 46 -1.41 5.67 -15.30
C ILE A 46 -1.66 6.99 -16.05
N GLU A 47 -0.97 8.07 -15.66
CA GLU A 47 -1.11 9.38 -16.33
C GLU A 47 -0.72 9.30 -17.82
N ARG A 48 0.35 8.56 -18.14
CA ARG A 48 0.78 8.35 -19.54
C ARG A 48 -0.23 7.62 -20.40
N LEU A 49 -1.15 6.86 -19.81
CA LEU A 49 -2.24 6.22 -20.55
C LEU A 49 -3.30 7.22 -21.02
N ARG A 50 -3.31 8.45 -20.49
CA ARG A 50 -4.27 9.52 -20.82
C ARG A 50 -5.73 9.06 -20.77
N LEU A 51 -6.05 8.22 -19.77
CA LEU A 51 -7.37 7.59 -19.63
C LEU A 51 -8.52 8.59 -19.50
N ILE A 52 -8.28 9.75 -18.92
CA ILE A 52 -9.32 10.80 -18.84
C ILE A 52 -9.65 11.34 -20.23
N ASP A 53 -8.63 11.56 -21.07
CA ASP A 53 -8.79 12.08 -22.43
C ASP A 53 -9.44 11.03 -23.36
N SER A 54 -9.26 9.74 -23.08
CA SER A 54 -9.92 8.64 -23.81
C SER A 54 -11.35 8.35 -23.34
N GLY A 55 -11.87 9.10 -22.36
CA GLY A 55 -13.21 8.86 -21.82
C GLY A 55 -13.29 7.68 -20.83
N GLU A 56 -12.15 7.18 -20.35
CA GLU A 56 -12.06 6.08 -19.38
C GLU A 56 -11.87 6.60 -17.93
N GLN A 57 -12.68 7.58 -17.51
CA GLN A 57 -12.54 8.24 -16.20
C GLN A 57 -12.70 7.29 -15.01
N GLY A 58 -13.61 6.32 -15.13
CA GLY A 58 -13.81 5.29 -14.11
C GLY A 58 -12.58 4.39 -13.95
N ARG A 59 -11.95 4.01 -15.06
CA ARG A 59 -10.72 3.21 -15.06
C ARG A 59 -9.55 3.98 -14.48
N HIS A 60 -9.39 5.24 -14.85
CA HIS A 60 -8.39 6.14 -14.26
C HIS A 60 -8.50 6.15 -12.73
N THR A 61 -9.70 6.47 -12.23
CA THR A 61 -10.03 6.53 -10.81
C THR A 61 -9.76 5.20 -10.10
N ALA A 62 -10.15 4.08 -10.71
CA ALA A 62 -9.93 2.76 -10.14
C ALA A 62 -8.44 2.44 -9.99
N LEU A 63 -7.64 2.72 -11.01
CA LEU A 63 -6.19 2.49 -11.01
C LEU A 63 -5.45 3.40 -10.02
N MET A 64 -5.81 4.69 -9.96
CA MET A 64 -5.20 5.64 -9.01
C MET A 64 -5.45 5.19 -7.56
N THR A 65 -6.69 4.81 -7.24
CA THR A 65 -7.05 4.32 -5.91
C THR A 65 -6.39 2.98 -5.59
N ASP A 66 -6.19 2.12 -6.60
CA ASP A 66 -5.50 0.84 -6.42
C ASP A 66 -4.01 1.02 -6.10
N VAL A 67 -3.33 2.00 -6.72
CA VAL A 67 -1.95 2.36 -6.37
C VAL A 67 -1.86 2.82 -4.91
N LEU A 68 -2.76 3.70 -4.47
CA LEU A 68 -2.83 4.12 -3.07
C LEU A 68 -3.02 2.93 -2.12
N ARG A 69 -3.94 2.01 -2.43
CA ARG A 69 -4.18 0.81 -1.60
C ARG A 69 -2.94 -0.08 -1.53
N ARG A 70 -2.26 -0.29 -2.65
CA ARG A 70 -0.99 -1.03 -2.72
C ARG A 70 0.09 -0.37 -1.87
N TYR A 71 0.25 0.94 -1.99
CA TYR A 71 1.19 1.71 -1.17
C TYR A 71 0.92 1.49 0.33
N LEU A 72 -0.31 1.72 0.78
CA LEU A 72 -0.68 1.55 2.19
C LEU A 72 -0.47 0.12 2.67
N SER A 73 -0.79 -0.89 1.84
CA SER A 73 -0.58 -2.30 2.20
C SER A 73 0.91 -2.69 2.29
N ALA A 74 1.76 -2.05 1.50
CA ALA A 74 3.20 -2.28 1.52
C ALA A 74 3.85 -1.57 2.72
N ARG A 75 3.31 -0.41 3.12
CA ARG A 75 3.88 0.44 4.16
C ARG A 75 3.37 0.12 5.56
N LEU A 76 2.10 -0.27 5.68
CA LEU A 76 1.40 -0.39 6.96
C LEU A 76 1.03 -1.85 7.23
N ALA A 77 1.59 -2.42 8.29
CA ALA A 77 1.33 -3.79 8.71
C ALA A 77 -0.17 -4.17 8.88
N PRO A 78 -1.07 -3.30 9.40
CA PRO A 78 -2.48 -3.67 9.53
C PRO A 78 -3.26 -3.65 8.21
N VAL A 79 -2.68 -3.14 7.12
CA VAL A 79 -3.38 -2.96 5.85
C VAL A 79 -3.09 -4.14 4.91
N SER A 80 -4.15 -4.69 4.33
CA SER A 80 -4.08 -5.73 3.30
C SER A 80 -4.94 -5.35 2.11
N LEU A 81 -4.55 -5.78 0.91
CA LEU A 81 -5.34 -5.59 -0.32
C LEU A 81 -6.70 -6.29 -0.28
N ALA A 82 -6.87 -7.28 0.59
CA ALA A 82 -8.14 -7.98 0.80
C ALA A 82 -9.19 -7.13 1.55
N LEU A 83 -8.76 -6.06 2.23
CA LEU A 83 -9.69 -5.20 2.97
C LEU A 83 -10.58 -4.42 2.01
N THR A 84 -11.83 -4.21 2.38
CA THR A 84 -12.76 -3.25 1.75
C THR A 84 -12.37 -1.80 2.07
N SER A 85 -12.96 -0.81 1.40
CA SER A 85 -12.69 0.62 1.67
C SER A 85 -12.95 0.98 3.13
N GLY A 86 -14.05 0.49 3.70
CA GLY A 86 -14.41 0.72 5.11
C GLY A 86 -13.49 0.00 6.10
N GLU A 87 -13.13 -1.26 5.83
CA GLU A 87 -12.19 -2.00 6.68
C GLU A 87 -10.78 -1.40 6.63
N LEU A 88 -10.32 -0.93 5.46
CA LEU A 88 -9.05 -0.24 5.35
C LEU A 88 -9.05 1.06 6.17
N GLN A 89 -10.12 1.86 6.08
CA GLN A 89 -10.26 3.06 6.92
C GLN A 89 -10.22 2.72 8.42
N ALA A 90 -10.89 1.64 8.83
CA ALA A 90 -10.85 1.18 10.22
C ALA A 90 -9.44 0.73 10.65
N ALA A 91 -8.75 -0.04 9.80
CA ALA A 91 -7.42 -0.56 10.08
C ALA A 91 -6.35 0.53 10.26
N VAL A 92 -6.51 1.68 9.60
CA VAL A 92 -5.56 2.79 9.71
C VAL A 92 -5.87 3.80 10.81
N ARG A 93 -7.04 3.77 11.48
CA ARG A 93 -7.44 4.83 12.45
C ARG A 93 -6.45 5.17 13.55
N GLY A 94 -5.56 4.24 13.92
CA GLY A 94 -4.53 4.44 14.93
C GLY A 94 -3.15 4.80 14.38
N VAL A 95 -3.02 5.00 13.07
CA VAL A 95 -1.74 5.24 12.39
C VAL A 95 -1.54 6.76 12.20
N PRO A 96 -0.62 7.40 12.95
CA PRO A 96 -0.49 8.86 12.96
C PRO A 96 0.01 9.45 11.63
N THR A 97 0.66 8.62 10.80
CA THR A 97 1.15 9.05 9.48
C THR A 97 0.02 9.18 8.47
N VAL A 98 -1.12 8.53 8.65
CA VAL A 98 -2.17 8.50 7.62
C VAL A 98 -3.11 9.71 7.75
N PRO A 99 -3.37 10.47 6.66
CA PRO A 99 -4.36 11.54 6.67
C PRO A 99 -5.79 10.97 6.56
N HIS A 100 -6.40 10.61 7.70
CA HIS A 100 -7.69 9.90 7.76
C HIS A 100 -8.83 10.62 7.05
N ASP A 101 -8.97 11.94 7.23
CA ASP A 101 -10.06 12.69 6.63
C ASP A 101 -9.96 12.72 5.10
N ALA A 102 -8.75 12.92 4.56
CA ALA A 102 -8.51 12.88 3.13
C ALA A 102 -8.79 11.50 2.55
N LEU A 103 -8.35 10.43 3.25
CA LEU A 103 -8.59 9.05 2.83
C LEU A 103 -10.07 8.69 2.82
N ARG A 104 -10.82 9.13 3.84
CA ARG A 104 -12.28 8.94 3.93
C ARG A 104 -12.99 9.65 2.78
N LEU A 105 -12.70 10.94 2.56
CA LEU A 105 -13.29 11.73 1.48
C LEU A 105 -12.99 11.14 0.10
N LEU A 106 -11.76 10.63 -0.09
CA LEU A 106 -11.40 9.93 -1.32
C LEU A 106 -12.28 8.71 -1.55
N PHE A 107 -12.39 7.79 -0.57
CA PHE A 107 -13.20 6.58 -0.74
C PHE A 107 -14.69 6.88 -0.93
N GLU A 108 -15.24 7.86 -0.21
CA GLU A 108 -16.63 8.32 -0.41
C GLU A 108 -16.89 8.77 -1.86
N SER A 109 -15.89 9.36 -2.52
CA SER A 109 -16.01 9.79 -3.92
C SER A 109 -15.77 8.67 -4.95
N VAL A 110 -15.00 7.64 -4.59
CA VAL A 110 -14.60 6.55 -5.49
C VAL A 110 -15.60 5.40 -5.46
N ASP A 111 -16.18 5.10 -4.30
CA ASP A 111 -17.04 3.92 -4.11
C ASP A 111 -18.28 3.94 -5.05
N PRO A 112 -19.03 5.06 -5.24
CA PRO A 112 -20.13 5.10 -6.19
C PRO A 112 -19.71 4.81 -7.64
N VAL A 113 -18.52 5.25 -8.04
CA VAL A 113 -17.97 5.00 -9.38
C VAL A 113 -17.65 3.51 -9.54
N LYS A 114 -17.01 2.89 -8.54
CA LYS A 114 -16.59 1.48 -8.59
C LYS A 114 -17.74 0.49 -8.49
N PHE A 115 -18.73 0.77 -7.66
CA PHE A 115 -19.80 -0.19 -7.33
C PHE A 115 -21.12 0.07 -8.07
N ALA A 116 -21.40 1.32 -8.44
CA ALA A 116 -22.64 1.69 -9.12
C ALA A 116 -22.42 2.20 -10.56
N ASN A 117 -21.18 2.17 -11.06
CA ASN A 117 -20.81 2.73 -12.36
C ASN A 117 -21.34 4.16 -12.54
N ALA A 118 -21.32 4.95 -11.46
CA ALA A 118 -21.83 6.31 -11.45
C ALA A 118 -21.04 7.16 -12.46
N PRO A 119 -21.71 8.04 -13.24
CA PRO A 119 -21.04 8.89 -14.20
C PRO A 119 -20.04 9.82 -13.49
N LEU A 120 -18.85 9.95 -14.06
CA LEU A 120 -17.76 10.72 -13.48
C LEU A 120 -17.19 11.71 -14.50
N ALA A 121 -17.23 13.00 -14.16
CA ALA A 121 -16.62 14.05 -14.98
C ALA A 121 -15.09 13.93 -14.99
N GLY A 122 -14.45 14.30 -16.11
CA GLY A 122 -13.00 14.23 -16.27
C GLY A 122 -12.22 15.02 -15.21
N ASP A 123 -12.69 16.22 -14.86
CA ASP A 123 -12.03 17.04 -13.84
C ASP A 123 -12.14 16.43 -12.45
N ARG A 124 -13.26 15.77 -12.13
CA ARG A 124 -13.40 15.05 -10.87
C ARG A 124 -12.51 13.82 -10.82
N ALA A 125 -12.38 13.08 -11.93
CA ALA A 125 -11.47 11.94 -12.03
C ALA A 125 -10.00 12.35 -11.86
N ARG A 126 -9.62 13.53 -12.37
CA ARG A 126 -8.29 14.12 -12.16
C ARG A 126 -8.07 14.48 -10.70
N ALA A 127 -9.03 15.18 -10.09
CA ALA A 127 -8.98 15.53 -8.68
C ALA A 127 -8.83 14.30 -7.77
N ILE A 128 -9.56 13.21 -8.05
CA ILE A 128 -9.41 11.94 -7.33
C ILE A 128 -7.99 11.36 -7.47
N GLY A 129 -7.39 11.45 -8.67
CA GLY A 129 -6.01 11.04 -8.88
C GLY A 129 -5.02 11.87 -8.07
N ASP A 130 -5.22 13.19 -8.03
CA ASP A 130 -4.38 14.11 -7.27
C ASP A 130 -4.54 13.92 -5.75
N ASP A 131 -5.76 13.69 -5.27
CA ASP A 131 -6.07 13.33 -3.89
C ASP A 131 -5.33 12.04 -3.48
N ALA A 132 -5.34 11.01 -4.34
CA ALA A 132 -4.63 9.76 -4.09
C ALA A 132 -3.11 9.96 -4.00
N LYS A 133 -2.51 10.75 -4.91
CA LYS A 133 -1.08 11.10 -4.88
C LYS A 133 -0.74 11.91 -3.62
N ALA A 134 -1.61 12.85 -3.23
CA ALA A 134 -1.42 13.67 -2.05
C ALA A 134 -1.40 12.83 -0.77
N ILE A 135 -2.33 11.88 -0.61
CA ILE A 135 -2.36 11.00 0.55
C ILE A 135 -1.07 10.17 0.67
N VAL A 136 -0.57 9.61 -0.44
CA VAL A 136 0.68 8.85 -0.46
C VAL A 136 1.87 9.72 -0.04
N ARG A 137 1.97 10.94 -0.58
CA ARG A 137 3.03 11.89 -0.25
C ARG A 137 2.98 12.33 1.21
N ASP A 138 1.81 12.69 1.70
CA ASP A 138 1.63 13.20 3.06
C ASP A 138 1.94 12.11 4.09
N GLU A 139 1.52 10.87 3.84
CA GLU A 139 1.86 9.73 4.70
C GLU A 139 3.37 9.47 4.72
N HIS A 140 4.01 9.46 3.54
CA HIS A 140 5.46 9.29 3.43
C HIS A 140 6.23 10.38 4.20
N GLN A 141 5.87 11.65 4.02
CA GLN A 141 6.51 12.78 4.68
C GLN A 141 6.37 12.72 6.21
N ARG A 142 5.19 12.37 6.72
CA ARG A 142 4.97 12.20 8.17
C ARG A 142 5.79 11.04 8.72
N ALA A 143 5.89 9.93 7.98
CA ALA A 143 6.69 8.79 8.38
C ALA A 143 8.19 9.14 8.46
N GLU A 144 8.72 9.84 7.45
CA GLU A 144 10.12 10.30 7.46
C GLU A 144 10.39 11.29 8.59
N ALA A 145 9.46 12.21 8.88
CA ALA A 145 9.59 13.17 9.97
C ALA A 145 9.63 12.47 11.35
N LEU A 146 8.78 11.48 11.58
CA LEU A 146 8.79 10.68 12.81
C LEU A 146 10.10 9.90 12.97
N ALA A 147 10.56 9.23 11.90
CA ALA A 147 11.82 8.50 11.93
C ALA A 147 13.03 9.41 12.17
N ALA A 148 13.02 10.63 11.62
CA ALA A 148 14.06 11.62 11.86
C ALA A 148 14.06 12.10 13.33
N ALA A 149 12.89 12.33 13.92
CA ALA A 149 12.74 12.72 15.31
C ALA A 149 13.22 11.63 16.28
N GLU A 150 12.89 10.37 16.03
CA GLU A 150 13.36 9.22 16.81
C GLU A 150 14.90 9.11 16.79
N ARG A 151 15.51 9.19 15.61
CA ARG A 151 16.97 9.17 15.45
C ARG A 151 17.66 10.33 16.16
N ALA A 152 17.03 11.52 16.18
CA ALA A 152 17.57 12.67 16.89
C ALA A 152 17.54 12.45 18.41
N ALA A 153 16.42 11.93 18.94
CA ALA A 153 16.27 11.62 20.36
C ALA A 153 17.24 10.51 20.83
N GLU A 154 17.49 9.50 20.01
CA GLU A 154 18.49 8.46 20.30
C GLU A 154 19.92 9.02 20.39
N LYS A 155 20.28 9.94 19.48
CA LYS A 155 21.59 10.60 19.50
C LYS A 155 21.78 11.47 20.75
N GLU A 156 20.74 12.18 21.17
CA GLU A 156 20.78 13.00 22.39
C GLU A 156 20.91 12.16 23.66
N ARG A 157 20.25 10.99 23.71
CA ARG A 157 20.38 10.05 24.85
C ARG A 157 21.74 9.36 24.92
N ALA A 158 22.47 9.30 23.81
CA ALA A 158 23.77 8.65 23.72
C ALA A 158 24.96 9.61 23.96
N ALA A 159 24.69 10.91 24.11
CA ALA A 159 25.67 11.97 24.41
C ALA A 159 25.69 12.31 25.90
#